data_AF-A0A2E8E0M7-F1
#
_entry.id   AF-A0A2E8E0M7-F1
#
_cell.length_a   1.000
_cell.length_b   1.000
_cell.length_c   1.000
_cell.angle_alpha   90.00
_cell.angle_beta   90.00
_cell.angle_gamma   90.00
#
_symmetry.space_group_name_H-M   'P 1'
#
loop_
_entity.id
_entity.type
_entity.pdbx_description
1 polymer ?
#
loop_
_entity_poly.entity_id
_entity_poly.type
_entity_poly.pdbx_seq_one_letter_code
_entity_poly.pdbx_strand_id
1 'polypeptide(L)'
;MAHPCCGSRARVRRISRSKVPCGKSMRAVVTCRPPLPSTGRRSHISCRSTRGISGEAQRISRCQCLSVVSWPPTDGCNRSPYSAGGIRMGRDDNHALLQMFFAAHLSQAVGHIAEIGVADLVGEDGTRRVSDLALETGCHERTLYRVMRYLASHGIFVEQDDRAFGHTSLSKALRSEAENSFRPVARMLQMVSRGLAGFDHTLKTEGSALAHVFGEPIFDYLSTHPDEAAIFDAAMPAFHVGEIDAMLDAYDFSEIGTVADIGGGGGAVITGVLQNHPGMRGVLFDLGHVIGRAQENLERDGVADRCRTVEGSFFDTVPDGADAYLMRHIIHDWSDADSVRILENCRKAVPAGGRLLIVETIVPEGNDPSPAKEMDVMMLLYPGGMERTETEYRELFAAAGFELAGVTPTASMVSVIEARPV
;
A
#
# COMPACT_ATOMS: atom_id res chain seq x y z
N MET A 1 -15.64 -38.83 -12.55
CA MET A 1 -16.58 -38.55 -11.44
C MET A 1 -17.96 -38.33 -12.04
N ALA A 2 -19.01 -38.87 -11.42
CA ALA A 2 -20.39 -38.82 -11.94
C ALA A 2 -21.00 -37.42 -11.76
N HIS A 3 -21.78 -36.94 -12.74
CA HIS A 3 -22.46 -35.64 -12.70
C HIS A 3 -23.80 -35.76 -11.95
N PRO A 4 -24.26 -34.75 -11.18
CA PRO A 4 -25.35 -34.93 -10.20
C PRO A 4 -26.75 -35.21 -10.80
N CYS A 5 -26.92 -35.10 -12.13
CA CYS A 5 -28.21 -35.30 -12.79
C CYS A 5 -28.38 -36.66 -13.48
N CYS A 6 -27.40 -37.58 -13.43
CA CYS A 6 -27.51 -38.87 -14.10
C CYS A 6 -27.03 -39.98 -13.17
N GLY A 7 -27.97 -40.79 -12.67
CA GLY A 7 -27.66 -42.02 -11.94
C GLY A 7 -26.79 -42.99 -12.75
N SER A 8 -26.32 -44.06 -12.11
CA SER A 8 -25.18 -44.94 -12.41
C SER A 8 -25.06 -45.63 -13.79
N ARG A 9 -25.59 -45.08 -14.89
CA ARG A 9 -25.40 -45.59 -16.26
C ARG A 9 -25.10 -44.47 -17.25
N ALA A 10 -23.84 -44.06 -17.33
CA ALA A 10 -23.30 -43.31 -18.47
C ALA A 10 -22.06 -44.05 -19.01
N ARG A 11 -22.04 -44.40 -20.30
CA ARG A 11 -20.84 -44.90 -21.00
C ARG A 11 -20.16 -43.76 -21.73
N VAL A 12 -18.86 -43.56 -21.48
CA VAL A 12 -18.00 -42.60 -22.21
C VAL A 12 -17.05 -43.40 -23.12
N ARG A 13 -16.99 -43.09 -24.43
CA ARG A 13 -15.95 -43.62 -25.34
C ARG A 13 -14.67 -42.78 -25.17
N ARG A 14 -13.53 -43.42 -24.89
CA ARG A 14 -12.19 -42.78 -24.85
C ARG A 14 -11.72 -42.41 -26.27
N ILE A 15 -11.13 -41.22 -26.43
CA ILE A 15 -10.33 -40.82 -27.59
C ILE A 15 -8.93 -40.41 -27.07
N SER A 16 -7.86 -40.85 -27.74
CA SER A 16 -6.46 -40.71 -27.29
C SER A 16 -5.89 -39.30 -27.44
N ARG A 17 -4.93 -38.92 -26.58
CA ARG A 17 -4.44 -37.56 -26.35
C ARG A 17 -3.33 -37.02 -27.28
N SER A 18 -2.94 -37.72 -28.34
CA SER A 18 -1.88 -37.24 -29.25
C SER A 18 -2.46 -36.62 -30.52
N LYS A 19 -2.69 -35.29 -30.52
CA LYS A 19 -2.78 -34.32 -31.65
C LYS A 19 -3.81 -33.19 -31.36
N VAL A 20 -3.46 -32.19 -30.54
CA VAL A 20 -4.12 -30.86 -30.54
C VAL A 20 -3.09 -29.78 -30.12
N PRO A 21 -2.86 -28.69 -30.88
CA PRO A 21 -1.94 -27.62 -30.49
C PRO A 21 -2.56 -26.67 -29.43
N CYS A 22 -1.69 -25.98 -28.68
CA CYS A 22 -2.05 -25.12 -27.54
C CYS A 22 -3.04 -23.99 -27.93
N GLY A 23 -4.05 -23.73 -27.08
CA GLY A 23 -4.93 -22.55 -27.18
C GLY A 23 -6.37 -22.75 -27.70
N LYS A 24 -6.93 -23.97 -27.76
CA LYS A 24 -8.36 -24.17 -28.13
C LYS A 24 -9.11 -25.13 -27.19
N SER A 25 -10.40 -24.83 -26.92
CA SER A 25 -11.30 -25.61 -26.07
C SER A 25 -11.94 -26.81 -26.79
N MET A 26 -12.06 -27.97 -26.14
CA MET A 26 -12.83 -29.12 -26.64
C MET A 26 -14.35 -28.95 -26.42
N ARG A 27 -15.17 -29.40 -27.37
CA ARG A 27 -16.62 -29.58 -27.20
C ARG A 27 -16.98 -31.06 -27.29
N ALA A 28 -17.71 -31.57 -26.30
CA ALA A 28 -18.33 -32.90 -26.35
C ALA A 28 -19.85 -32.77 -26.18
N VAL A 29 -20.61 -33.52 -26.98
CA VAL A 29 -22.08 -33.55 -26.93
C VAL A 29 -22.53 -34.75 -26.11
N VAL A 30 -23.35 -34.53 -25.08
CA VAL A 30 -23.97 -35.59 -24.27
C VAL A 30 -25.48 -35.58 -24.53
N THR A 31 -26.06 -36.75 -24.84
CA THR A 31 -27.50 -36.93 -25.03
C THR A 31 -28.08 -37.84 -23.94
N CYS A 32 -29.18 -37.40 -23.32
CA CYS A 32 -29.93 -38.20 -22.32
C CYS A 32 -31.40 -38.35 -22.76
N ARG A 33 -32.01 -39.52 -22.53
CA ARG A 33 -33.45 -39.78 -22.75
C ARG A 33 -34.25 -39.51 -21.45
N PRO A 34 -35.49 -38.97 -21.53
CA PRO A 34 -36.31 -38.71 -20.35
C PRO A 34 -36.95 -39.99 -19.77
N PRO A 35 -37.25 -40.05 -18.46
CA PRO A 35 -37.99 -41.15 -17.84
C PRO A 35 -39.52 -41.01 -18.04
N LEU A 36 -40.23 -42.14 -18.01
CA LEU A 36 -41.70 -42.24 -18.05
C LEU A 36 -42.34 -41.76 -16.72
N PRO A 37 -43.61 -41.28 -16.73
CA PRO A 37 -44.21 -40.67 -15.55
C PRO A 37 -44.70 -41.72 -14.56
N SER A 38 -44.30 -41.60 -13.29
CA SER A 38 -44.96 -42.27 -12.17
C SER A 38 -45.51 -41.23 -11.19
N THR A 39 -46.66 -41.61 -10.64
CA THR A 39 -47.63 -40.85 -9.86
C THR A 39 -47.10 -40.35 -8.52
N GLY A 40 -47.36 -39.09 -8.17
CA GLY A 40 -47.38 -38.67 -6.76
C GLY A 40 -46.97 -37.22 -6.51
N ARG A 41 -47.95 -36.42 -6.04
CA ARG A 41 -47.83 -35.09 -5.40
C ARG A 41 -47.45 -33.91 -6.28
N ARG A 42 -48.49 -33.11 -6.57
CA ARG A 42 -48.39 -31.72 -7.04
C ARG A 42 -47.76 -30.86 -5.95
N SER A 43 -46.72 -30.10 -6.30
CA SER A 43 -46.40 -28.83 -5.65
C SER A 43 -46.36 -27.77 -6.74
N HIS A 44 -47.14 -26.72 -6.54
CA HIS A 44 -47.35 -25.62 -7.47
C HIS A 44 -46.10 -24.75 -7.56
N ILE A 45 -45.55 -24.57 -8.77
CA ILE A 45 -44.69 -23.42 -9.08
C ILE A 45 -45.52 -22.51 -10.00
N SER A 46 -45.95 -21.37 -9.46
CA SER A 46 -46.62 -20.33 -10.26
C SER A 46 -45.57 -19.57 -11.06
N CYS A 47 -45.68 -19.60 -12.38
CA CYS A 47 -44.93 -18.70 -13.25
C CYS A 47 -45.81 -17.45 -13.49
N ARG A 48 -45.43 -16.30 -12.94
CA ARG A 48 -46.04 -15.01 -13.30
C ARG A 48 -45.45 -14.55 -14.63
N SER A 49 -46.31 -14.44 -15.62
CA SER A 49 -46.03 -13.77 -16.89
C SER A 49 -46.15 -12.26 -16.73
N THR A 50 -45.25 -11.52 -17.37
CA THR A 50 -45.48 -10.12 -17.78
C THR A 50 -45.49 -10.07 -19.30
N ARG A 51 -46.55 -9.41 -19.80
CA ARG A 51 -46.98 -9.11 -21.18
C ARG A 51 -45.79 -8.71 -22.07
N GLY A 52 -45.74 -8.95 -23.38
CA GLY A 52 -46.69 -9.52 -24.35
C GLY A 52 -46.15 -9.18 -25.75
N ILE A 53 -46.33 -10.06 -26.73
CA ILE A 53 -46.43 -9.77 -28.18
C ILE A 53 -47.15 -10.97 -28.79
N SER A 54 -48.14 -10.67 -29.63
CA SER A 54 -49.00 -11.53 -30.41
C SER A 54 -48.24 -12.34 -31.48
N GLY A 55 -48.64 -13.60 -31.70
CA GLY A 55 -48.30 -14.35 -32.92
C GLY A 55 -48.22 -15.87 -32.75
N GLU A 56 -49.18 -16.56 -33.36
CA GLU A 56 -49.22 -17.96 -33.83
C GLU A 56 -48.54 -19.11 -33.05
N ALA A 57 -49.37 -20.12 -32.77
CA ALA A 57 -48.98 -21.41 -32.22
C ALA A 57 -48.13 -22.23 -33.21
N GLN A 58 -46.87 -22.52 -32.84
CA GLN A 58 -46.08 -23.60 -33.43
C GLN A 58 -45.66 -24.61 -32.36
N ARG A 59 -45.93 -25.89 -32.65
CA ARG A 59 -45.52 -27.06 -31.85
C ARG A 59 -43.99 -27.10 -31.73
N ILE A 60 -43.46 -26.81 -30.55
CA ILE A 60 -42.04 -27.07 -30.24
C ILE A 60 -41.92 -28.44 -29.57
N SER A 61 -41.71 -29.47 -30.37
CA SER A 61 -41.28 -30.79 -29.91
C SER A 61 -39.75 -30.87 -29.89
N ARG A 62 -39.12 -30.36 -28.82
CA ARG A 62 -37.76 -30.66 -28.29
C ARG A 62 -37.23 -29.46 -27.50
N CYS A 63 -37.12 -29.58 -26.18
CA CYS A 63 -36.29 -28.68 -25.39
C CYS A 63 -34.84 -29.16 -25.45
N GLN A 64 -33.95 -28.40 -26.11
CA GLN A 64 -32.50 -28.55 -25.96
C GLN A 64 -32.05 -27.61 -24.83
N CYS A 65 -31.60 -28.17 -23.71
CA CYS A 65 -30.84 -27.41 -22.72
C CYS A 65 -29.37 -27.43 -23.13
N LEU A 66 -28.86 -26.31 -23.65
CA LEU A 66 -27.42 -26.11 -23.84
C LEU A 66 -26.81 -25.75 -22.49
N SER A 67 -26.08 -26.66 -21.88
CA SER A 67 -25.14 -26.33 -20.80
C SER A 67 -23.73 -26.38 -21.37
N VAL A 68 -23.04 -25.24 -21.34
CA VAL A 68 -21.63 -25.13 -21.70
C VAL A 68 -20.83 -25.34 -20.41
N VAL A 69 -20.05 -26.41 -20.33
CA VAL A 69 -19.11 -26.64 -19.23
C VAL A 69 -17.71 -26.38 -19.75
N SER A 70 -17.12 -25.25 -19.36
CA SER A 70 -15.70 -24.96 -19.52
C SER A 70 -14.96 -25.40 -18.26
N TRP A 71 -13.86 -26.14 -18.43
CA TRP A 71 -12.92 -26.45 -17.34
C TRP A 71 -11.71 -25.50 -17.50
N PRO A 72 -11.26 -24.83 -16.43
CA PRO A 72 -10.04 -24.03 -16.49
C PRO A 72 -8.79 -24.95 -16.55
N PRO A 73 -7.64 -24.47 -17.07
CA PRO A 73 -6.39 -25.20 -16.99
C PRO A 73 -5.96 -25.29 -15.52
N THR A 74 -5.44 -26.44 -15.13
CA THR A 74 -4.70 -26.60 -13.88
C THR A 74 -3.27 -26.14 -14.10
N ASP A 75 -2.82 -25.12 -13.38
CA ASP A 75 -1.44 -25.00 -12.89
C ASP A 75 -1.41 -24.00 -11.71
N GLY A 76 -0.57 -24.30 -10.72
CA GLY A 76 -0.49 -23.60 -9.45
C GLY A 76 0.24 -22.27 -9.54
N CYS A 77 -0.37 -21.23 -8.98
CA CYS A 77 0.28 -20.09 -8.33
C CYS A 77 -0.79 -19.26 -7.61
N ASN A 78 -0.43 -18.78 -6.42
CA ASN A 78 -1.01 -17.67 -5.67
C ASN A 78 -2.44 -17.23 -6.02
N ARG A 79 -3.41 -17.53 -5.14
CA ARG A 79 -4.68 -16.80 -5.08
C ARG A 79 -4.66 -15.83 -3.91
N SER A 80 -4.53 -14.55 -4.26
CA SER A 80 -5.03 -13.41 -3.48
C SER A 80 -6.50 -13.66 -3.09
N PRO A 81 -6.95 -13.30 -1.87
CA PRO A 81 -8.30 -13.60 -1.40
C PRO A 81 -9.40 -12.69 -1.97
N TYR A 82 -9.14 -11.83 -2.95
CA TYR A 82 -10.16 -10.97 -3.53
C TYR A 82 -10.41 -11.28 -5.01
N SER A 83 -11.30 -12.23 -5.29
CA SER A 83 -12.20 -12.16 -6.46
C SER A 83 -13.25 -13.29 -6.45
N ALA A 84 -14.53 -12.92 -6.27
CA ALA A 84 -15.66 -13.64 -6.86
C ALA A 84 -16.97 -12.84 -6.78
N GLY A 85 -17.39 -12.29 -7.92
CA GLY A 85 -18.73 -12.41 -8.50
C GLY A 85 -20.00 -12.11 -7.68
N GLY A 86 -20.80 -11.17 -8.20
CA GLY A 86 -22.23 -11.39 -8.43
C GLY A 86 -23.19 -11.22 -7.26
N ILE A 87 -23.61 -9.97 -7.08
CA ILE A 87 -24.73 -9.40 -6.29
C ILE A 87 -25.81 -10.41 -5.83
N ARG A 88 -25.93 -10.56 -4.50
CA ARG A 88 -27.19 -10.82 -3.79
C ARG A 88 -27.34 -9.75 -2.69
N MET A 89 -28.05 -8.66 -2.98
CA MET A 89 -28.22 -7.56 -2.03
C MET A 89 -29.15 -7.89 -0.86
N GLY A 90 -28.74 -7.45 0.34
CA GLY A 90 -29.60 -7.27 1.52
C GLY A 90 -28.94 -7.52 2.89
N ARG A 91 -27.84 -8.26 2.95
CA ARG A 91 -27.15 -8.58 4.23
C ARG A 91 -25.62 -8.40 4.17
N ASP A 92 -25.06 -8.14 2.98
CA ASP A 92 -23.61 -8.14 2.70
C ASP A 92 -23.01 -6.73 2.79
N ASP A 93 -23.59 -5.73 2.11
CA ASP A 93 -23.04 -4.37 2.04
C ASP A 93 -22.97 -3.66 3.40
N ASN A 94 -24.04 -3.76 4.21
CA ASN A 94 -24.04 -3.19 5.57
C ASN A 94 -22.98 -3.87 6.47
N HIS A 95 -22.72 -5.16 6.25
CA HIS A 95 -21.67 -5.86 6.98
C HIS A 95 -20.28 -5.39 6.54
N ALA A 96 -20.06 -5.24 5.24
CA ALA A 96 -18.83 -4.68 4.68
C ALA A 96 -18.56 -3.26 5.22
N LEU A 97 -19.58 -2.39 5.24
CA LEU A 97 -19.48 -1.04 5.81
C LEU A 97 -19.12 -1.08 7.31
N LEU A 98 -19.74 -1.98 8.08
CA LEU A 98 -19.39 -2.14 9.48
C LEU A 98 -17.94 -2.59 9.67
N GLN A 99 -17.41 -3.47 8.81
CA GLN A 99 -16.00 -3.85 8.86
C GLN A 99 -15.08 -2.65 8.61
N MET A 100 -15.43 -1.78 7.65
CA MET A 100 -14.68 -0.54 7.39
C MET A 100 -14.71 0.40 8.60
N PHE A 101 -15.85 0.55 9.26
CA PHE A 101 -15.95 1.37 10.49
C PHE A 101 -15.13 0.78 11.65
N PHE A 102 -15.03 -0.55 11.73
CA PHE A 102 -14.20 -1.21 12.74
C PHE A 102 -12.71 -1.15 12.43
N ALA A 103 -12.28 -0.91 11.18
CA ALA A 103 -10.86 -0.80 10.84
C ALA A 103 -10.14 0.31 11.61
N ALA A 104 -10.81 1.44 11.86
CA ALA A 104 -10.26 2.51 12.72
C ALA A 104 -9.97 2.01 14.15
N HIS A 105 -10.87 1.19 14.70
CA HIS A 105 -10.70 0.61 16.04
C HIS A 105 -9.55 -0.40 16.07
N LEU A 106 -9.36 -1.18 15.00
CA LEU A 106 -8.23 -2.11 14.86
C LEU A 106 -6.90 -1.36 14.89
N SER A 107 -6.77 -0.31 14.07
CA SER A 107 -5.56 0.52 14.03
C SER A 107 -5.23 1.12 15.40
N GLN A 108 -6.23 1.69 16.08
CA GLN A 108 -6.04 2.24 17.44
C GLN A 108 -5.67 1.16 18.47
N ALA A 109 -6.28 -0.01 18.40
CA ALA A 109 -5.96 -1.11 19.30
C ALA A 109 -4.50 -1.57 19.11
N VAL A 110 -4.01 -1.65 17.86
CA VAL A 110 -2.60 -1.98 17.57
C VAL A 110 -1.67 -0.91 18.13
N GLY A 111 -1.96 0.37 17.86
CA GLY A 111 -1.17 1.50 18.37
C GLY A 111 -1.05 1.50 19.90
N HIS A 112 -2.17 1.39 20.61
CA HIS A 112 -2.16 1.39 22.07
C HIS A 112 -1.44 0.18 22.67
N ILE A 113 -1.57 -1.01 22.07
CA ILE A 113 -0.87 -2.22 22.53
C ILE A 113 0.63 -2.14 22.24
N ALA A 114 1.03 -1.49 21.14
CA ALA A 114 2.40 -1.15 20.84
C ALA A 114 2.98 -0.11 21.82
N GLU A 115 2.21 0.90 22.21
CA GLU A 115 2.60 1.92 23.19
C GLU A 115 2.99 1.27 24.53
N ILE A 116 2.07 0.47 25.10
CA ILE A 116 2.28 -0.16 26.41
C ILE A 116 3.25 -1.37 26.37
N GLY A 117 3.83 -1.69 25.21
CA GLY A 117 4.92 -2.66 25.09
C GLY A 117 4.53 -4.13 25.28
N VAL A 118 3.27 -4.52 25.05
CA VAL A 118 2.84 -5.91 25.26
C VAL A 118 3.66 -6.90 24.42
N ALA A 119 4.02 -6.53 23.19
CA ALA A 119 4.84 -7.39 22.33
C ALA A 119 6.20 -7.72 22.95
N ASP A 120 6.82 -6.76 23.65
CA ASP A 120 8.09 -6.99 24.35
C ASP A 120 7.90 -7.89 25.57
N LEU A 121 6.82 -7.66 26.33
CA LEU A 121 6.50 -8.45 27.53
C LEU A 121 6.17 -9.90 27.20
N VAL A 122 5.57 -10.18 26.04
CA VAL A 122 5.34 -11.57 25.58
C VAL A 122 6.66 -12.32 25.44
N GLY A 123 7.73 -11.65 25.01
CA GLY A 123 9.05 -12.24 24.82
C GLY A 123 9.14 -13.11 23.56
N GLU A 124 10.34 -13.28 23.02
CA GLU A 124 10.59 -13.82 21.67
C GLU A 124 9.93 -15.17 21.35
N ASP A 125 10.01 -16.10 22.31
CA ASP A 125 9.45 -17.46 22.22
C ASP A 125 8.39 -17.70 23.32
N GLY A 126 7.90 -16.62 23.93
CA GLY A 126 7.06 -16.69 25.10
C GLY A 126 5.57 -16.79 24.80
N THR A 127 4.86 -17.34 25.79
CA THR A 127 3.42 -17.19 25.98
C THR A 127 3.23 -16.56 27.34
N ARG A 128 2.44 -15.48 27.44
CA ARG A 128 2.18 -14.78 28.71
C ARG A 128 0.70 -14.75 29.04
N ARG A 129 0.33 -15.02 30.29
CA ARG A 129 -1.05 -14.87 30.75
C ARG A 129 -1.43 -13.40 30.74
N VAL A 130 -2.67 -13.11 30.36
CA VAL A 130 -3.17 -11.72 30.37
C VAL A 130 -3.14 -11.09 31.75
N SER A 131 -3.24 -11.88 32.82
CA SER A 131 -3.08 -11.40 34.21
C SER A 131 -1.71 -10.76 34.44
N ASP A 132 -0.66 -11.36 33.90
CA ASP A 132 0.73 -10.92 34.13
C ASP A 132 1.02 -9.70 33.27
N LEU A 133 0.58 -9.73 32.01
CA LEU A 133 0.63 -8.57 31.11
C LEU A 133 -0.12 -7.38 31.71
N ALA A 134 -1.30 -7.60 32.31
CA ALA A 134 -2.08 -6.54 32.94
C ALA A 134 -1.37 -5.94 34.15
N LEU A 135 -0.73 -6.77 34.99
CA LEU A 135 0.05 -6.32 36.12
C LEU A 135 1.24 -5.45 35.69
N GLU A 136 2.02 -5.91 34.71
CA GLU A 136 3.23 -5.23 34.23
C GLU A 136 2.93 -3.93 33.47
N THR A 137 1.81 -3.89 32.74
CA THR A 137 1.38 -2.70 31.99
C THR A 137 0.51 -1.74 32.80
N GLY A 138 0.16 -2.09 34.05
CA GLY A 138 -0.79 -1.33 34.86
C GLY A 138 -2.23 -1.32 34.31
N CYS A 139 -2.56 -2.23 33.39
CA CYS A 139 -3.88 -2.33 32.78
C CYS A 139 -4.87 -3.13 33.65
N HIS A 140 -6.16 -2.90 33.45
CA HIS A 140 -7.19 -3.76 34.01
C HIS A 140 -7.31 -5.07 33.21
N GLU A 141 -7.08 -6.22 33.87
CA GLU A 141 -7.00 -7.55 33.23
C GLU A 141 -8.16 -7.84 32.27
N ARG A 142 -9.41 -7.70 32.72
CA ARG A 142 -10.57 -8.02 31.87
C ARG A 142 -10.69 -7.10 30.67
N THR A 143 -10.21 -5.86 30.77
CA THR A 143 -10.23 -4.90 29.66
C THR A 143 -9.14 -5.24 28.67
N LEU A 144 -7.90 -5.45 29.14
CA LEU A 144 -6.77 -5.86 28.32
C LEU A 144 -7.09 -7.16 27.56
N TYR A 145 -7.67 -8.15 28.24
CA TYR A 145 -8.11 -9.40 27.62
C TYR A 145 -9.05 -9.20 26.43
N ARG A 146 -10.02 -8.27 26.53
CA ARG A 146 -10.95 -8.00 25.42
C ARG A 146 -10.25 -7.41 24.21
N VAL A 147 -9.28 -6.53 24.42
CA VAL A 147 -8.46 -5.93 23.35
C VAL A 147 -7.54 -6.99 22.75
N MET A 148 -6.83 -7.75 23.57
CA MET A 148 -5.92 -8.80 23.10
C MET A 148 -6.65 -9.89 22.32
N ARG A 149 -7.84 -10.32 22.77
CA ARG A 149 -8.69 -11.25 22.01
C ARG A 149 -9.14 -10.68 20.66
N TYR A 150 -9.45 -9.38 20.61
CA TYR A 150 -9.79 -8.70 19.36
C TYR A 150 -8.59 -8.63 18.40
N LEU A 151 -7.40 -8.31 18.89
CA LEU A 151 -6.17 -8.34 18.09
C LEU A 151 -5.81 -9.76 17.64
N ALA A 152 -6.04 -10.76 18.49
CA ALA A 152 -5.84 -12.16 18.14
C ALA A 152 -6.80 -12.64 17.03
N SER A 153 -8.04 -12.14 17.01
CA SER A 153 -8.98 -12.46 15.91
C SER A 153 -8.57 -11.87 14.56
N HIS A 154 -7.67 -10.87 14.55
CA HIS A 154 -7.07 -10.29 13.35
C HIS A 154 -5.67 -10.85 13.07
N GLY A 155 -5.24 -11.89 13.80
CA GLY A 155 -3.95 -12.54 13.60
C GLY A 155 -2.74 -11.75 14.09
N ILE A 156 -2.92 -10.66 14.85
CA ILE A 156 -1.81 -9.89 15.41
C ILE A 156 -1.12 -10.67 16.54
N PHE A 157 -1.90 -11.28 17.43
CA PHE A 157 -1.44 -12.22 18.45
C PHE A 157 -2.15 -13.56 18.29
N VAL A 158 -1.75 -14.57 19.06
CA VAL A 158 -2.50 -15.82 19.16
C VAL A 158 -2.95 -16.03 20.61
N GLU A 159 -4.25 -16.18 20.82
CA GLU A 159 -4.79 -16.60 22.11
C GLU A 159 -4.60 -18.11 22.27
N GLN A 160 -4.03 -18.51 23.40
CA GLN A 160 -3.81 -19.89 23.81
C GLN A 160 -4.68 -20.21 25.03
N ASP A 161 -4.55 -21.43 25.55
CA ASP A 161 -5.25 -21.85 26.77
C ASP A 161 -5.00 -20.88 27.94
N ASP A 162 -5.95 -20.85 28.87
CA ASP A 162 -5.86 -20.07 30.10
C ASP A 162 -5.64 -18.55 29.90
N ARG A 163 -6.21 -18.02 28.80
CA ARG A 163 -6.13 -16.59 28.41
C ARG A 163 -4.70 -16.09 28.30
N ALA A 164 -3.82 -16.95 27.82
CA ALA A 164 -2.45 -16.59 27.52
C ALA A 164 -2.30 -16.17 26.06
N PHE A 165 -1.34 -15.30 25.78
CA PHE A 165 -1.09 -14.78 24.44
C PHE A 165 0.36 -15.05 24.04
N GLY A 166 0.52 -15.57 22.82
CA GLY A 166 1.81 -15.73 22.16
C GLY A 166 1.88 -14.89 20.88
N HIS A 167 3.04 -14.94 20.24
CA HIS A 167 3.30 -14.20 19.03
C HIS A 167 2.74 -14.84 17.75
N THR A 168 2.42 -13.97 16.79
CA THR A 168 2.42 -14.28 15.35
C THR A 168 3.52 -13.47 14.69
N SER A 169 3.74 -13.61 13.38
CA SER A 169 4.68 -12.76 12.66
C SER A 169 4.37 -11.25 12.81
N LEU A 170 3.08 -10.88 12.89
CA LEU A 170 2.66 -9.48 13.00
C LEU A 170 3.01 -8.87 14.37
N SER A 171 2.76 -9.58 15.47
CA SER A 171 3.18 -9.08 16.80
C SER A 171 4.68 -9.14 17.03
N LYS A 172 5.43 -10.05 16.37
CA LYS A 172 6.90 -10.01 16.42
C LYS A 172 7.44 -8.71 15.82
N ALA A 173 6.85 -8.23 14.73
CA ALA A 173 7.21 -6.94 14.12
C ALA A 173 6.89 -5.73 15.01
N LEU A 174 6.08 -5.89 16.07
CA LEU A 174 5.79 -4.82 17.04
C LEU A 174 6.72 -4.82 18.27
N ARG A 175 7.70 -5.73 18.34
CA ARG A 175 8.73 -5.69 19.39
C ARG A 175 9.71 -4.55 19.14
N SER A 176 10.21 -3.92 20.19
CA SER A 176 11.23 -2.87 20.08
C SER A 176 12.51 -3.35 19.40
N GLU A 177 12.97 -4.54 19.78
CA GLU A 177 14.24 -5.11 19.29
C GLU A 177 14.08 -5.93 18.00
N ALA A 178 12.91 -5.87 17.34
CA ALA A 178 12.74 -6.53 16.06
C ALA A 178 13.54 -5.82 14.97
N GLU A 179 14.18 -6.60 14.11
CA GLU A 179 14.71 -6.09 12.86
C GLU A 179 13.56 -5.43 12.07
N ASN A 180 13.76 -4.18 11.67
CA ASN A 180 12.73 -3.34 11.02
C ASN A 180 11.41 -3.26 11.82
N SER A 181 11.52 -3.02 13.14
CA SER A 181 10.35 -2.87 14.02
C SER A 181 9.34 -1.86 13.48
N PHE A 182 8.08 -2.26 13.42
CA PHE A 182 6.92 -1.42 13.11
C PHE A 182 6.29 -0.80 14.37
N ARG A 183 6.87 -1.03 15.56
CA ARG A 183 6.40 -0.41 16.79
C ARG A 183 6.36 1.13 16.69
N PRO A 184 7.41 1.82 16.20
CA PRO A 184 7.38 3.27 16.07
C PRO A 184 6.27 3.75 15.13
N VAL A 185 6.06 3.07 14.00
CA VAL A 185 4.99 3.35 13.04
C VAL A 185 3.62 3.23 13.70
N ALA A 186 3.36 2.14 14.44
CA ALA A 186 2.09 1.95 15.14
C ALA A 186 1.79 3.09 16.13
N ARG A 187 2.82 3.55 16.87
CA ARG A 187 2.71 4.67 17.82
C ARG A 187 2.47 6.00 17.11
N MET A 188 3.18 6.25 16.00
CA MET A 188 2.97 7.44 15.17
C MET A 188 1.55 7.48 14.59
N LEU A 189 1.05 6.37 14.02
CA LEU A 189 -0.30 6.30 13.47
C LEU A 189 -1.37 6.51 14.55
N GLN A 190 -1.16 6.01 15.77
CA GLN A 190 -2.00 6.35 16.91
C GLN A 190 -1.98 7.86 17.20
N MET A 191 -0.80 8.47 17.26
CA MET A 191 -0.61 9.89 17.55
C MET A 191 -1.32 10.80 16.53
N VAL A 192 -1.10 10.57 15.22
CA VAL A 192 -1.69 11.41 14.16
C VAL A 192 -3.18 11.15 13.96
N SER A 193 -3.68 9.98 14.35
CA SER A 193 -5.12 9.68 14.26
C SER A 193 -6.00 10.63 15.09
N ARG A 194 -5.43 11.32 16.09
CA ARG A 194 -6.12 12.41 16.82
C ARG A 194 -6.62 13.50 15.87
N GLY A 195 -5.90 13.74 14.77
CA GLY A 195 -6.28 14.66 13.70
C GLY A 195 -7.58 14.29 12.98
N LEU A 196 -8.01 13.03 13.02
CA LEU A 196 -9.25 12.59 12.36
C LEU A 196 -10.51 13.30 12.92
N ALA A 197 -10.44 13.87 14.13
CA ALA A 197 -11.50 14.75 14.64
C ALA A 197 -11.72 16.01 13.78
N GLY A 198 -10.70 16.44 13.04
CA GLY A 198 -10.72 17.57 12.12
C GLY A 198 -11.09 17.23 10.68
N PHE A 199 -11.48 16.00 10.35
CA PHE A 199 -11.71 15.58 8.96
C PHE A 199 -12.67 16.51 8.19
N ASP A 200 -13.74 16.96 8.85
CA ASP A 200 -14.72 17.89 8.27
C ASP A 200 -14.11 19.25 7.87
N HIS A 201 -13.05 19.70 8.55
CA HIS A 201 -12.31 20.91 8.18
C HIS A 201 -11.62 20.73 6.83
N THR A 202 -10.91 19.62 6.62
CA THR A 202 -10.23 19.29 5.37
C THR A 202 -11.19 19.08 4.20
N LEU A 203 -12.40 18.59 4.45
CA LEU A 203 -13.41 18.53 3.38
C LEU A 203 -14.00 19.89 2.99
N LYS A 204 -13.92 20.89 3.87
CA LYS A 204 -14.53 22.21 3.67
C LYS A 204 -13.52 23.29 3.29
N THR A 205 -12.23 22.99 3.37
CA THR A 205 -11.12 23.92 3.18
C THR A 205 -9.98 23.19 2.49
N GLU A 206 -8.89 23.88 2.18
CA GLU A 206 -7.64 23.26 1.73
C GLU A 206 -6.69 22.91 2.89
N GLY A 207 -7.17 23.01 4.15
CA GLY A 207 -6.37 22.83 5.36
C GLY A 207 -6.33 21.39 5.89
N SER A 208 -5.20 21.00 6.49
CA SER A 208 -5.00 19.70 7.14
C SER A 208 -5.85 19.51 8.40
N ALA A 209 -6.40 18.31 8.57
CA ALA A 209 -7.21 17.93 9.73
C ALA A 209 -6.37 17.90 11.00
N LEU A 210 -5.14 17.40 10.90
CA LEU A 210 -4.19 17.36 12.00
C LEU A 210 -3.79 18.76 12.44
N ALA A 211 -3.46 19.63 11.49
CA ALA A 211 -3.10 21.02 11.79
C ALA A 211 -4.25 21.76 12.46
N HIS A 212 -5.48 21.53 12.02
CA HIS A 212 -6.67 22.09 12.68
C HIS A 212 -6.84 21.62 14.13
N VAL A 213 -6.63 20.33 14.39
CA VAL A 213 -6.81 19.74 15.73
C VAL A 213 -5.65 20.10 16.67
N PHE A 214 -4.42 20.13 16.17
CA PHE A 214 -3.22 20.46 16.96
C PHE A 214 -3.04 21.98 17.11
N GLY A 215 -3.67 22.77 16.23
CA GLY A 215 -3.62 24.23 16.22
C GLY A 215 -2.47 24.80 15.38
N GLU A 216 -1.56 23.96 14.90
CA GLU A 216 -0.41 24.31 14.08
C GLU A 216 0.00 23.12 13.18
N PRO A 217 0.75 23.36 12.08
CA PRO A 217 1.29 22.29 11.24
C PRO A 217 2.11 21.25 12.02
N ILE A 218 2.14 20.00 11.54
CA ILE A 218 2.75 18.90 12.29
C ILE A 218 4.22 19.16 12.67
N PHE A 219 5.03 19.71 11.77
CA PHE A 219 6.44 19.98 12.07
C PHE A 219 6.64 21.09 13.12
N ASP A 220 5.80 22.12 13.10
CA ASP A 220 5.80 23.17 14.12
C ASP A 220 5.39 22.57 15.48
N TYR A 221 4.36 21.73 15.49
CA TYR A 221 3.90 21.01 16.68
C TYR A 221 4.98 20.09 17.27
N LEU A 222 5.67 19.30 16.44
CA LEU A 222 6.74 18.40 16.92
C LEU A 222 7.92 19.18 17.52
N SER A 223 8.20 20.40 17.04
CA SER A 223 9.27 21.25 17.59
C SER A 223 9.04 21.63 19.06
N THR A 224 7.78 21.65 19.51
CA THR A 224 7.39 21.96 20.89
C THR A 224 7.00 20.74 21.72
N HIS A 225 6.95 19.54 21.11
CA HIS A 225 6.54 18.27 21.73
C HIS A 225 7.62 17.18 21.55
N PRO A 226 8.75 17.23 22.28
CA PRO A 226 9.92 16.40 22.02
C PRO A 226 9.67 14.89 22.15
N ASP A 227 8.78 14.47 23.05
CA ASP A 227 8.44 13.04 23.21
C ASP A 227 7.71 12.49 21.98
N GLU A 228 6.84 13.30 21.37
CA GLU A 228 6.11 12.95 20.14
C GLU A 228 7.01 13.09 18.90
N ALA A 229 7.92 14.06 18.89
CA ALA A 229 8.96 14.19 17.87
C ALA A 229 9.84 12.93 17.82
N ALA A 230 10.26 12.40 18.97
CA ALA A 230 11.03 11.17 19.04
C ALA A 230 10.27 9.96 18.47
N ILE A 231 8.94 9.90 18.63
CA ILE A 231 8.10 8.85 18.02
C ILE A 231 8.08 9.00 16.51
N PHE A 232 7.88 10.22 16.01
CA PHE A 232 7.85 10.52 14.58
C PHE A 232 9.21 10.19 13.92
N ASP A 233 10.30 10.66 14.51
CA ASP A 233 11.67 10.43 14.03
C ASP A 233 12.02 8.94 13.98
N ALA A 234 11.57 8.16 14.96
CA ALA A 234 11.77 6.71 14.96
C ALA A 234 10.87 5.97 13.95
N ALA A 235 9.71 6.55 13.59
CA ALA A 235 8.75 5.95 12.66
C ALA A 235 9.13 6.15 11.20
N MET A 236 9.67 7.32 10.83
CA MET A 236 9.98 7.64 9.43
C MET A 236 10.88 6.60 8.74
N PRO A 237 12.01 6.15 9.32
CA PRO A 237 12.83 5.12 8.70
C PRO A 237 12.08 3.78 8.55
N ALA A 238 11.29 3.40 9.55
CA ALA A 238 10.53 2.15 9.58
C ALA A 238 9.38 2.14 8.56
N PHE A 239 8.74 3.28 8.34
CA PHE A 239 7.63 3.45 7.39
C PHE A 239 8.06 3.28 5.92
N HIS A 240 9.31 3.68 5.64
CA HIS A 240 9.91 3.65 4.30
C HIS A 240 10.95 2.52 4.13
N VAL A 241 10.89 1.48 4.97
CA VAL A 241 11.82 0.34 4.91
C VAL A 241 11.79 -0.30 3.52
N GLY A 242 12.98 -0.50 2.96
CA GLY A 242 13.18 -1.19 1.68
C GLY A 242 12.87 -0.35 0.44
N GLU A 243 12.41 0.89 0.57
CA GLU A 243 12.17 1.76 -0.61
C GLU A 243 13.47 2.08 -1.36
N ILE A 244 14.57 2.32 -0.62
CA ILE A 244 15.87 2.63 -1.22
C ILE A 244 16.39 1.43 -2.02
N ASP A 245 16.33 0.23 -1.45
CA ASP A 245 16.72 -0.99 -2.16
C ASP A 245 15.84 -1.23 -3.39
N ALA A 246 14.52 -1.08 -3.24
CA ALA A 246 13.58 -1.24 -4.35
C ALA A 246 13.80 -0.22 -5.48
N MET A 247 14.22 1.00 -5.15
CA MET A 247 14.61 2.03 -6.13
C MET A 247 15.90 1.64 -6.86
N LEU A 248 16.94 1.24 -6.11
CA LEU A 248 18.24 0.85 -6.65
C LEU A 248 18.15 -0.40 -7.54
N ASP A 249 17.28 -1.35 -7.19
CA ASP A 249 17.02 -2.55 -7.99
C ASP A 249 16.26 -2.23 -9.30
N ALA A 250 15.43 -1.19 -9.30
CA ALA A 250 14.54 -0.88 -10.41
C ALA A 250 15.13 0.11 -11.42
N TYR A 251 15.92 1.10 -10.97
CA TYR A 251 16.43 2.18 -11.82
C TYR A 251 17.94 2.01 -12.10
N ASP A 252 18.32 2.19 -13.37
CA ASP A 252 19.72 2.10 -13.79
C ASP A 252 20.46 3.44 -13.60
N PHE A 253 21.31 3.51 -12.58
CA PHE A 253 22.17 4.66 -12.30
C PHE A 253 23.52 4.63 -13.03
N SER A 254 23.80 3.63 -13.88
CA SER A 254 25.14 3.41 -14.44
C SER A 254 25.67 4.54 -15.33
N GLU A 255 24.80 5.33 -15.95
CA GLU A 255 25.17 6.49 -16.78
C GLU A 255 25.35 7.81 -16.00
N ILE A 256 25.22 7.77 -14.67
CA ILE A 256 25.30 8.96 -13.81
C ILE A 256 26.67 8.98 -13.12
N GLY A 257 27.47 10.01 -13.39
CA GLY A 257 28.78 10.21 -12.74
C GLY A 257 28.65 10.93 -11.40
N THR A 258 27.79 11.94 -11.33
CA THR A 258 27.48 12.70 -10.11
C THR A 258 25.97 12.83 -9.92
N VAL A 259 25.47 12.45 -8.75
CA VAL A 259 24.06 12.62 -8.36
C VAL A 259 23.95 13.66 -7.25
N ALA A 260 22.97 14.56 -7.36
CA ALA A 260 22.59 15.49 -6.30
C ALA A 260 21.27 15.04 -5.66
N ASP A 261 21.28 14.76 -4.37
CA ASP A 261 20.12 14.41 -3.55
C ASP A 261 19.57 15.70 -2.91
N ILE A 262 18.45 16.20 -3.44
CA ILE A 262 17.85 17.49 -3.10
C ILE A 262 16.75 17.27 -2.05
N GLY A 263 16.96 17.79 -0.84
CA GLY A 263 16.14 17.44 0.32
C GLY A 263 16.48 16.05 0.87
N GLY A 264 17.74 15.62 0.75
CA GLY A 264 18.15 14.24 1.06
C GLY A 264 18.17 13.88 2.54
N GLY A 265 17.82 14.82 3.43
CA GLY A 265 17.64 14.60 4.85
C GLY A 265 18.90 14.08 5.52
N GLY A 266 18.77 12.96 6.24
CA GLY A 266 19.89 12.29 6.89
C GLY A 266 20.91 11.62 5.95
N GLY A 267 20.70 11.68 4.63
CA GLY A 267 21.63 11.15 3.61
C GLY A 267 21.48 9.65 3.32
N ALA A 268 20.36 9.02 3.69
CA ALA A 268 20.17 7.58 3.50
C ALA A 268 20.14 7.18 2.01
N VAL A 269 19.46 7.97 1.17
CA VAL A 269 19.32 7.70 -0.27
C VAL A 269 20.68 7.84 -0.97
N ILE A 270 21.32 9.01 -0.82
CA ILE A 270 22.65 9.24 -1.40
C ILE A 270 23.67 8.20 -0.93
N THR A 271 23.61 7.75 0.32
CA THR A 271 24.49 6.70 0.84
C THR A 271 24.28 5.38 0.11
N GLY A 272 23.01 4.92 -0.01
CA GLY A 272 22.68 3.69 -0.71
C GLY A 272 23.12 3.71 -2.18
N VAL A 273 22.91 4.83 -2.87
CA VAL A 273 23.38 5.03 -4.25
C VAL A 273 24.91 4.93 -4.33
N LEU A 274 25.64 5.66 -3.48
CA LEU A 274 27.10 5.68 -3.55
C LEU A 274 27.76 4.36 -3.15
N GLN A 275 27.13 3.56 -2.27
CA GLN A 275 27.59 2.22 -1.91
C GLN A 275 27.43 1.23 -3.06
N ASN A 276 26.34 1.34 -3.85
CA ASN A 276 26.09 0.47 -5.00
C ASN A 276 26.84 0.92 -6.27
N HIS A 277 27.30 2.18 -6.32
CA HIS A 277 28.03 2.74 -7.45
C HIS A 277 29.39 3.33 -7.01
N PRO A 278 30.46 2.51 -6.89
CA PRO A 278 31.76 2.93 -6.34
C PRO A 278 32.46 4.07 -7.11
N GLY A 279 32.18 4.20 -8.42
CA GLY A 279 32.73 5.26 -9.26
C GLY A 279 31.96 6.58 -9.20
N MET A 280 30.77 6.60 -8.60
CA MET A 280 29.89 7.75 -8.56
C MET A 280 30.29 8.72 -7.43
N ARG A 281 30.04 10.01 -7.66
CA ARG A 281 30.13 11.08 -6.64
C ARG A 281 28.76 11.58 -6.25
N GLY A 282 28.64 12.11 -5.04
CA GLY A 282 27.39 12.60 -4.49
C GLY A 282 27.44 14.07 -4.10
N VAL A 283 26.29 14.71 -4.16
CA VAL A 283 26.01 16.00 -3.53
C VAL A 283 24.78 15.81 -2.67
N LEU A 284 24.90 15.97 -1.36
CA LEU A 284 23.75 15.99 -0.47
C LEU A 284 23.35 17.44 -0.19
N PHE A 285 22.12 17.81 -0.53
CA PHE A 285 21.62 19.17 -0.37
C PHE A 285 20.41 19.19 0.57
N ASP A 286 20.48 20.02 1.61
CA ASP A 286 19.41 20.19 2.60
C ASP A 286 19.57 21.51 3.38
N LEU A 287 18.66 21.78 4.31
CA LEU A 287 18.72 22.92 5.22
C LEU A 287 19.91 22.78 6.18
N GLY A 288 20.50 23.91 6.59
CA GLY A 288 21.73 23.91 7.41
C GLY A 288 21.63 23.12 8.73
N HIS A 289 20.46 23.11 9.37
CA HIS A 289 20.23 22.34 10.60
C HIS A 289 20.20 20.82 10.38
N VAL A 290 19.96 20.36 9.14
CA VAL A 290 19.94 18.94 8.76
C VAL A 290 21.32 18.45 8.33
N ILE A 291 22.07 19.29 7.61
CA ILE A 291 23.38 18.95 7.03
C ILE A 291 24.39 18.45 8.08
N GLY A 292 24.39 19.02 9.29
CA GLY A 292 25.28 18.57 10.37
C GLY A 292 25.13 17.08 10.70
N ARG A 293 23.89 16.63 10.94
CA ARG A 293 23.57 15.21 11.20
C ARG A 293 23.88 14.33 9.98
N ALA A 294 23.64 14.84 8.78
CA ALA A 294 23.88 14.09 7.57
C ALA A 294 25.37 13.82 7.32
N GLN A 295 26.24 14.79 7.61
CA GLN A 295 27.70 14.61 7.51
C GLN A 295 28.20 13.47 8.41
N GLU A 296 27.73 13.41 9.68
CA GLU A 296 28.07 12.33 10.61
C GLU A 296 27.64 10.96 10.08
N ASN A 297 26.46 10.87 9.46
CA ASN A 297 25.99 9.64 8.83
C ASN A 297 26.86 9.23 7.65
N LEU A 298 27.22 10.16 6.76
CA LEU A 298 28.07 9.87 5.59
C LEU A 298 29.46 9.37 6.00
N GLU A 299 30.01 9.89 7.09
CA GLU A 299 31.29 9.44 7.67
C GLU A 299 31.18 8.04 8.26
N ARG A 300 30.14 7.80 9.06
CA ARG A 300 29.83 6.49 9.63
C ARG A 300 29.69 5.42 8.54
N ASP A 301 29.01 5.77 7.45
CA ASP A 301 28.66 4.85 6.37
C ASP A 301 29.74 4.76 5.27
N GLY A 302 30.86 5.47 5.45
CA GLY A 302 32.07 5.32 4.65
C GLY A 302 32.00 5.91 3.24
N VAL A 303 31.15 6.93 3.02
CA VAL A 303 30.95 7.57 1.71
C VAL A 303 31.28 9.07 1.68
N ALA A 304 31.70 9.64 2.81
CA ALA A 304 31.99 11.07 2.95
C ALA A 304 33.09 11.60 2.02
N ASP A 305 34.05 10.78 1.58
CA ASP A 305 35.11 11.18 0.63
C ASP A 305 34.59 11.42 -0.80
N ARG A 306 33.43 10.84 -1.12
CA ARG A 306 32.77 10.93 -2.43
C ARG A 306 31.50 11.78 -2.41
N CYS A 307 30.98 12.15 -1.23
CA CYS A 307 29.78 12.95 -1.09
C CYS A 307 30.11 14.31 -0.48
N ARG A 308 29.85 15.41 -1.21
CA ARG A 308 29.90 16.76 -0.63
C ARG A 308 28.54 17.14 -0.06
N THR A 309 28.52 17.79 1.08
CA THR A 309 27.31 18.37 1.67
C THR A 309 27.19 19.85 1.27
N VAL A 310 25.97 20.30 0.95
CA VAL A 310 25.68 21.68 0.57
C VAL A 310 24.43 22.13 1.32
N GLU A 311 24.54 23.21 2.08
CA GLU A 311 23.37 23.81 2.74
C GLU A 311 22.63 24.76 1.79
N GLY A 312 21.31 24.77 1.87
CA GLY A 312 20.49 25.76 1.18
C GLY A 312 19.00 25.41 1.19
N SER A 313 18.23 26.22 0.47
CA SER A 313 16.81 25.99 0.25
C SER A 313 16.54 25.82 -1.24
N PHE A 314 15.88 24.73 -1.60
CA PHE A 314 15.43 24.45 -2.98
C PHE A 314 14.43 25.49 -3.52
N PHE A 315 13.86 26.34 -2.66
CA PHE A 315 13.00 27.47 -3.06
C PHE A 315 13.81 28.64 -3.62
N ASP A 316 15.10 28.66 -3.36
CA ASP A 316 16.01 29.71 -3.79
C ASP A 316 16.93 29.20 -4.90
N THR A 317 17.66 28.11 -4.66
CA THR A 317 18.62 27.52 -5.61
C THR A 317 18.98 26.09 -5.19
N VAL A 318 19.42 25.27 -6.16
CA VAL A 318 19.98 23.94 -5.93
C VAL A 318 21.41 23.90 -6.51
N PRO A 319 22.31 23.03 -6.01
CA PRO A 319 23.72 23.04 -6.38
C PRO A 319 23.95 22.57 -7.82
N ASP A 320 24.76 23.32 -8.59
CA ASP A 320 25.17 22.94 -9.93
C ASP A 320 26.19 21.79 -9.96
N GLY A 321 26.35 21.18 -11.14
CA GLY A 321 27.46 20.30 -11.47
C GLY A 321 27.19 18.80 -11.26
N ALA A 322 25.93 18.40 -11.13
CA ALA A 322 25.50 17.00 -11.14
C ALA A 322 24.90 16.60 -12.50
N ASP A 323 24.96 15.30 -12.81
CA ASP A 323 24.36 14.69 -14.01
C ASP A 323 22.90 14.31 -13.75
N ALA A 324 22.56 13.97 -12.50
CA ALA A 324 21.20 13.67 -12.07
C ALA A 324 20.86 14.40 -10.77
N TYR A 325 19.62 14.84 -10.66
CA TYR A 325 19.06 15.48 -9.47
C TYR A 325 17.93 14.59 -8.97
N LEU A 326 18.05 14.09 -7.75
CA LEU A 326 17.13 13.15 -7.14
C LEU A 326 16.35 13.86 -6.03
N MET A 327 15.05 13.65 -5.99
CA MET A 327 14.16 14.14 -4.92
C MET A 327 13.26 12.97 -4.51
N ARG A 328 13.32 12.55 -3.24
CA ARG A 328 12.48 11.48 -2.71
C ARG A 328 11.60 12.03 -1.61
N HIS A 329 10.28 11.85 -1.72
CA HIS A 329 9.30 12.36 -0.75
C HIS A 329 9.48 13.87 -0.51
N ILE A 330 9.46 14.65 -1.59
CA ILE A 330 9.61 16.11 -1.55
C ILE A 330 8.42 16.78 -2.24
N ILE A 331 8.19 16.52 -3.52
CA ILE A 331 7.18 17.20 -4.35
C ILE A 331 5.77 16.95 -3.80
N HIS A 332 5.51 15.77 -3.22
CA HIS A 332 4.24 15.45 -2.56
C HIS A 332 3.90 16.32 -1.33
N ASP A 333 4.88 16.99 -0.70
CA ASP A 333 4.64 17.87 0.46
C ASP A 333 4.09 19.24 0.05
N TRP A 334 4.21 19.58 -1.24
CA TRP A 334 4.03 20.95 -1.72
C TRP A 334 2.80 21.12 -2.61
N SER A 335 2.25 22.32 -2.59
CA SER A 335 1.24 22.75 -3.56
C SER A 335 1.80 22.67 -4.98
N ASP A 336 0.94 22.70 -6.00
CA ASP A 336 1.42 22.68 -7.39
C ASP A 336 2.28 23.92 -7.72
N ALA A 337 1.92 25.09 -7.18
CA ALA A 337 2.69 26.31 -7.41
C ALA A 337 4.10 26.23 -6.78
N ASP A 338 4.19 25.71 -5.56
CA ASP A 338 5.48 25.52 -4.88
C ASP A 338 6.31 24.41 -5.52
N SER A 339 5.65 23.31 -5.92
CA SER A 339 6.26 22.22 -6.69
C SER A 339 6.88 22.75 -7.99
N VAL A 340 6.13 23.54 -8.78
CA VAL A 340 6.67 24.17 -10.00
C VAL A 340 7.86 25.06 -9.68
N ARG A 341 7.79 25.89 -8.64
CA ARG A 341 8.91 26.76 -8.22
C ARG A 341 10.16 25.96 -7.87
N ILE A 342 10.02 24.86 -7.13
CA ILE A 342 11.13 23.96 -6.78
C ILE A 342 11.72 23.34 -8.06
N LEU A 343 10.85 22.80 -8.91
CA LEU A 343 11.26 22.18 -10.18
C LEU A 343 11.94 23.19 -11.11
N GLU A 344 11.48 24.43 -11.20
CA GLU A 344 12.14 25.50 -11.98
C GLU A 344 13.55 25.81 -11.48
N ASN A 345 13.79 25.73 -10.17
CA ASN A 345 15.14 25.89 -9.62
C ASN A 345 16.02 24.70 -9.99
N CYS A 346 15.49 23.47 -9.93
CA CYS A 346 16.17 22.30 -10.47
C CYS A 346 16.47 22.45 -11.97
N ARG A 347 15.53 22.99 -12.76
CA ARG A 347 15.69 23.20 -14.20
C ARG A 347 16.90 24.08 -14.54
N LYS A 348 17.19 25.09 -13.71
CA LYS A 348 18.35 25.97 -13.90
C LYS A 348 19.68 25.24 -13.71
N ALA A 349 19.72 24.21 -12.87
CA ALA A 349 20.94 23.48 -12.51
C ALA A 349 21.14 22.17 -13.30
N VAL A 350 20.05 21.55 -13.79
CA VAL A 350 20.11 20.33 -14.60
C VAL A 350 20.72 20.64 -15.98
N PRO A 351 21.87 20.01 -16.35
CA PRO A 351 22.48 20.22 -17.66
C PRO A 351 21.63 19.62 -18.77
N ALA A 352 21.83 20.03 -20.04
CA ALA A 352 21.01 19.58 -21.17
C ALA A 352 20.98 18.04 -21.38
N GLY A 353 22.02 17.31 -20.96
CA GLY A 353 22.07 15.84 -20.97
C GLY A 353 21.78 15.19 -19.62
N GLY A 354 21.43 15.99 -18.61
CA GLY A 354 21.11 15.52 -17.27
C GLY A 354 19.64 15.13 -17.12
N ARG A 355 19.30 14.66 -15.92
CA ARG A 355 17.96 14.15 -15.60
C ARG A 355 17.52 14.56 -14.20
N LEU A 356 16.22 14.74 -14.04
CA LEU A 356 15.57 14.89 -12.74
C LEU A 356 14.86 13.56 -12.42
N LEU A 357 15.05 13.06 -11.20
CA LEU A 357 14.49 11.82 -10.70
C LEU A 357 13.61 12.14 -9.49
N ILE A 358 12.30 12.00 -9.63
CA ILE A 358 11.37 12.07 -8.50
C ILE A 358 11.06 10.64 -8.05
N VAL A 359 11.21 10.36 -6.76
CA VAL A 359 10.98 9.04 -6.17
C VAL A 359 9.80 9.15 -5.21
N GLU A 360 8.60 8.99 -5.75
CA GLU A 360 7.34 9.24 -5.04
C GLU A 360 6.27 8.24 -5.48
N THR A 361 5.16 8.22 -4.76
CA THR A 361 4.03 7.37 -5.08
C THR A 361 3.20 7.97 -6.21
N ILE A 362 2.81 7.13 -7.18
CA ILE A 362 1.89 7.53 -8.24
C ILE A 362 0.52 6.99 -7.92
N VAL A 363 -0.46 7.89 -7.91
CA VAL A 363 -1.87 7.53 -7.75
C VAL A 363 -2.36 6.89 -9.06
N PRO A 364 -2.79 5.61 -9.05
CA PRO A 364 -3.31 4.97 -10.24
C PRO A 364 -4.73 5.45 -10.56
N GLU A 365 -5.02 5.59 -11.85
CA GLU A 365 -6.37 5.91 -12.33
C GLU A 365 -7.40 4.80 -12.00
N GLY A 366 -8.67 5.15 -12.13
CA GLY A 366 -9.78 4.20 -12.01
C GLY A 366 -10.21 3.91 -10.57
N ASN A 367 -10.98 2.83 -10.40
CA ASN A 367 -11.73 2.56 -9.17
C ASN A 367 -11.09 1.49 -8.26
N ASP A 368 -10.01 0.87 -8.70
CA ASP A 368 -9.40 -0.22 -7.94
C ASP A 368 -8.76 0.32 -6.64
N PRO A 369 -8.88 -0.41 -5.51
CA PRO A 369 -8.17 -0.09 -4.28
C PRO A 369 -6.67 -0.04 -4.52
N SER A 370 -6.01 0.96 -3.95
CA SER A 370 -4.56 1.13 -4.05
C SER A 370 -4.02 1.75 -2.78
N PRO A 371 -2.92 1.22 -2.21
CA PRO A 371 -2.20 1.89 -1.12
C PRO A 371 -1.81 3.33 -1.44
N ALA A 372 -1.60 3.67 -2.73
CA ALA A 372 -1.33 5.03 -3.16
C ALA A 372 -2.49 6.00 -2.89
N LYS A 373 -3.74 5.53 -3.02
CA LYS A 373 -4.93 6.33 -2.70
C LYS A 373 -5.12 6.48 -1.19
N GLU A 374 -4.70 5.49 -0.42
CA GLU A 374 -4.69 5.56 1.04
C GLU A 374 -3.61 6.56 1.52
N MET A 375 -2.43 6.55 0.88
CA MET A 375 -1.37 7.51 1.13
C MET A 375 -1.79 8.94 0.80
N ASP A 376 -2.45 9.16 -0.34
CA ASP A 376 -2.94 10.48 -0.73
C ASP A 376 -3.87 11.09 0.32
N VAL A 377 -4.84 10.29 0.80
CA VAL A 377 -5.74 10.73 1.89
C VAL A 377 -4.97 10.95 3.20
N MET A 378 -3.94 10.16 3.49
CA MET A 378 -3.06 10.38 4.65
C MET A 378 -2.30 11.71 4.54
N MET A 379 -1.73 12.02 3.38
CA MET A 379 -1.03 13.27 3.10
C MET A 379 -1.96 14.47 3.23
N LEU A 380 -3.18 14.37 2.68
CA LEU A 380 -4.22 15.39 2.77
C LEU A 380 -4.64 15.69 4.22
N LEU A 381 -4.77 14.66 5.06
CA LEU A 381 -5.28 14.80 6.43
C LEU A 381 -4.22 15.21 7.44
N TYR A 382 -2.94 14.86 7.22
CA TYR A 382 -1.89 15.03 8.23
C TYR A 382 -0.91 16.16 7.88
N PRO A 383 0.08 16.00 6.98
CA PRO A 383 0.99 17.09 6.64
C PRO A 383 0.32 18.18 5.79
N GLY A 384 -0.76 17.88 5.08
CA GLY A 384 -1.40 18.79 4.11
C GLY A 384 -0.79 18.74 2.71
N GLY A 385 -0.09 17.65 2.38
CA GLY A 385 0.44 17.36 1.05
C GLY A 385 -0.55 16.57 0.19
N MET A 386 -0.07 16.07 -0.96
CA MET A 386 -0.86 15.27 -1.89
C MET A 386 0.01 14.30 -2.69
N GLU A 387 -0.51 13.12 -2.98
CA GLU A 387 0.09 12.24 -3.97
C GLU A 387 -0.50 12.58 -5.36
N ARG A 388 0.28 12.37 -6.42
CA ARG A 388 -0.11 12.77 -7.77
C ARG A 388 -0.21 11.60 -8.72
N THR A 389 -1.08 11.73 -9.71
CA THR A 389 -1.15 10.85 -10.87
C THR A 389 0.01 11.13 -11.83
N GLU A 390 0.30 10.21 -12.75
CA GLU A 390 1.30 10.44 -13.80
C GLU A 390 0.97 11.69 -14.64
N THR A 391 -0.33 11.93 -14.90
CA THR A 391 -0.80 13.08 -15.67
C THR A 391 -0.47 14.40 -14.95
N GLU A 392 -0.71 14.48 -13.64
CA GLU A 392 -0.39 15.67 -12.85
C GLU A 392 1.12 15.91 -12.78
N TYR A 393 1.95 14.86 -12.63
CA TYR A 393 3.41 15.00 -12.73
C TYR A 393 3.84 15.53 -14.11
N ARG A 394 3.24 15.03 -15.19
CA ARG A 394 3.51 15.50 -16.55
C ARG A 394 3.20 16.99 -16.70
N GLU A 395 2.11 17.46 -16.11
CA GLU A 395 1.73 18.87 -16.11
C GLU A 395 2.71 19.73 -15.30
N LEU A 396 3.11 19.28 -14.10
CA LEU A 396 4.12 19.97 -13.28
C LEU A 396 5.46 20.08 -14.00
N PHE A 397 5.94 18.99 -14.60
CA PHE A 397 7.18 19.00 -15.36
C PHE A 397 7.10 19.96 -16.55
N ALA A 398 6.01 19.91 -17.32
CA ALA A 398 5.83 20.80 -18.46
C ALA A 398 5.83 22.29 -18.04
N ALA A 399 5.20 22.61 -16.92
CA ALA A 399 5.20 23.98 -16.37
C ALA A 399 6.60 24.44 -15.94
N ALA A 400 7.43 23.53 -15.45
CA ALA A 400 8.79 23.81 -14.97
C ALA A 400 9.91 23.67 -16.03
N GLY A 401 9.55 23.45 -17.31
CA GLY A 401 10.53 23.31 -18.39
C GLY A 401 11.19 21.93 -18.48
N PHE A 402 10.48 20.88 -18.05
CA PHE A 402 10.86 19.48 -18.19
C PHE A 402 9.83 18.70 -19.03
N GLU A 403 10.27 17.58 -19.59
CA GLU A 403 9.42 16.57 -20.20
C GLU A 403 9.52 15.26 -19.39
N LEU A 404 8.37 14.65 -19.08
CA LEU A 404 8.31 13.32 -18.46
C LEU A 404 8.86 12.27 -19.44
N ALA A 405 10.03 11.72 -19.14
CA ALA A 405 10.73 10.74 -19.95
C ALA A 405 10.28 9.30 -19.66
N GLY A 406 9.91 9.00 -18.41
CA GLY A 406 9.41 7.68 -18.04
C GLY A 406 9.07 7.52 -16.57
N VAL A 407 8.32 6.46 -16.27
CA VAL A 407 7.96 6.03 -14.92
C VAL A 407 8.40 4.58 -14.77
N THR A 408 9.30 4.35 -13.82
CA THR A 408 9.81 3.01 -13.50
C THR A 408 9.21 2.56 -12.16
N PRO A 409 8.29 1.57 -12.16
CA PRO A 409 7.73 1.06 -10.91
C PRO A 409 8.79 0.29 -10.11
N THR A 410 8.69 0.34 -8.77
CA THR A 410 9.55 -0.44 -7.87
C THR A 410 8.79 -1.59 -7.22
N ALA A 411 9.49 -2.42 -6.44
CA ALA A 411 8.85 -3.44 -5.59
C ALA A 411 8.19 -2.85 -4.32
N SER A 412 8.25 -1.53 -4.13
CA SER A 412 7.63 -0.78 -3.02
C SER A 412 6.50 0.12 -3.53
N MET A 413 5.98 1.03 -2.68
CA MET A 413 4.90 1.95 -3.08
C MET A 413 5.38 3.12 -3.95
N VAL A 414 6.69 3.40 -4.00
CA VAL A 414 7.24 4.48 -4.81
C VAL A 414 7.57 4.01 -6.23
N SER A 415 7.58 4.95 -7.16
CA SER A 415 8.11 4.79 -8.51
C SER A 415 9.24 5.79 -8.73
N VAL A 416 10.18 5.47 -9.63
CA VAL A 416 11.17 6.44 -10.11
C VAL A 416 10.63 7.13 -11.36
N ILE A 417 10.39 8.42 -11.24
CA ILE A 417 9.81 9.28 -12.27
C ILE A 417 10.94 10.10 -12.88
N GLU A 418 11.34 9.78 -14.11
CA GLU A 418 12.42 10.47 -14.81
C GLU A 418 11.87 11.60 -15.68
N ALA A 419 12.42 12.80 -15.50
CA ALA A 419 12.15 13.95 -16.35
C ALA A 419 13.44 14.50 -16.97
N ARG A 420 13.33 15.04 -18.19
CA ARG A 420 14.44 15.61 -18.97
C ARG A 420 14.24 17.09 -19.22
N PRO A 421 15.31 17.91 -19.19
CA PRO A 421 15.19 19.35 -19.43
C PRO A 421 14.79 19.65 -20.88
N VAL A 422 13.88 20.61 -21.07
CA VAL A 422 13.42 21.11 -22.39
C VAL A 422 13.90 22.53 -22.65
#